data_AF-A0A519KUT4-F1
#
_entry.id   AF-A0A519KUT4-F1
#
_cell.length_a   1.000
_cell.length_b   1.000
_cell.length_c   1.000
_cell.angle_alpha   90.00
_cell.angle_beta   90.00
_cell.angle_gamma   90.00
#
_symmetry.space_group_name_H-M   'P 1'
#
loop_
_entity.id
_entity.type
_entity.pdbx_description
1 polymer ?
#
loop_
_entity_poly.entity_id
_entity_poly.type
_entity_poly.pdbx_seq_one_letter_code
_entity_poly.pdbx_strand_id
1 'polypeptide(L)'
;MSRLIVVSNRVSAPRDPAASSMGGLAMALSAALKTYDGLWFGWSGETVEHFTGELKMEDRAGVKVALVDLEAQDVDEYYNGYANKTLWPLFHHRVDLTAYERSYGEGYERTNA
;
A
#
# COMPACT_ATOMS: atom_id res chain seq x y z
N MET A 1 16.30 -20.91 -0.17
CA MET A 1 15.41 -20.10 -1.03
C MET A 1 15.66 -18.63 -0.74
N SER A 2 15.56 -17.78 -1.75
CA SER A 2 15.64 -16.33 -1.59
C SER A 2 14.37 -15.81 -0.88
N ARG A 3 14.51 -14.77 -0.06
CA ARG A 3 13.37 -14.14 0.63
C ARG A 3 12.51 -13.37 -0.38
N LEU A 4 11.19 -13.56 -0.33
CA LEU A 4 10.22 -12.77 -1.11
C LEU A 4 9.94 -11.44 -0.40
N ILE A 5 10.11 -10.32 -1.09
CA ILE A 5 9.71 -8.99 -0.61
C ILE A 5 8.57 -8.50 -1.49
N VAL A 6 7.41 -8.24 -0.90
CA VAL A 6 6.26 -7.65 -1.57
C VAL A 6 6.18 -6.19 -1.17
N VAL A 7 6.06 -5.30 -2.15
CA VAL A 7 5.82 -3.87 -1.94
C VAL A 7 4.47 -3.51 -2.56
N SER A 8 3.57 -2.94 -1.77
CA SER A 8 2.29 -2.41 -2.26
C SER A 8 1.89 -1.20 -1.43
N ASN A 9 1.07 -0.29 -1.98
CA ASN A 9 0.76 0.92 -1.22
C ASN A 9 -0.36 0.82 -0.20
N ARG A 10 -0.91 -0.37 0.03
CA ARG A 10 -1.55 -0.69 1.31
C ARG A 10 -1.22 -2.12 1.70
N VAL A 11 -0.87 -2.34 2.96
CA VAL A 11 -0.66 -3.70 3.51
C VAL A 11 -1.97 -4.22 4.11
N SER A 12 -2.63 -5.08 3.34
CA SER A 12 -3.92 -5.69 3.70
C SER A 12 -3.79 -7.11 4.24
N ALA A 13 -2.61 -7.47 4.77
CA ALA A 13 -2.41 -8.79 5.38
C ALA A 13 -3.43 -9.04 6.51
N PRO A 14 -4.09 -10.21 6.56
CA PRO A 14 -5.10 -10.52 7.57
C PRO A 14 -4.51 -10.46 8.98
N ARG A 15 -5.18 -9.78 9.91
CA ARG A 15 -4.81 -9.78 11.33
C ARG A 15 -5.29 -11.03 12.06
N ASP A 16 -6.41 -11.61 11.61
CA ASP A 16 -6.98 -12.85 12.13
C ASP A 16 -6.95 -13.91 11.02
N PRO A 17 -6.37 -15.10 11.25
CA PRO A 17 -6.43 -16.22 10.32
C PRO A 17 -7.85 -16.62 9.88
N ALA A 18 -8.86 -16.38 10.73
CA ALA A 18 -10.27 -16.65 10.47
C ALA A 18 -10.99 -15.49 9.74
N ALA A 19 -10.36 -14.32 9.62
CA ALA A 19 -10.95 -13.20 8.89
C ALA A 19 -10.89 -13.47 7.39
N SER A 20 -12.01 -13.90 6.84
CA SER A 20 -12.21 -14.21 5.42
C SER A 20 -12.40 -12.97 4.52
N SER A 21 -11.94 -11.78 4.93
CA SER A 21 -12.23 -10.54 4.22
C SER A 21 -10.98 -9.70 3.97
N MET A 22 -10.54 -9.70 2.70
CA MET A 22 -10.37 -8.49 1.87
C MET A 22 -9.53 -8.83 0.61
N GLY A 23 -10.18 -9.33 -0.43
CA GLY A 23 -9.64 -9.40 -1.80
C GLY A 23 -8.72 -10.59 -2.10
N GLY A 24 -8.90 -11.20 -3.30
CA GLY A 24 -8.12 -12.35 -3.73
C GLY A 24 -6.61 -12.11 -3.83
N LEU A 25 -6.19 -10.86 -4.08
CA LEU A 25 -4.78 -10.48 -4.13
C LEU A 25 -4.11 -10.61 -2.74
N ALA A 26 -4.74 -10.09 -1.68
CA ALA A 26 -4.13 -10.12 -0.35
C ALA A 26 -3.96 -11.55 0.15
N MET A 27 -4.96 -12.41 -0.08
CA MET A 27 -4.89 -13.83 0.26
C MET A 27 -3.78 -14.55 -0.51
N ALA A 28 -3.66 -14.33 -1.82
CA ALA A 28 -2.62 -14.94 -2.65
C ALA A 28 -1.21 -14.50 -2.20
N LEU A 29 -1.01 -13.21 -1.93
CA LEU A 29 0.25 -12.68 -1.44
C LEU A 29 0.60 -13.22 -0.05
N SER A 30 -0.36 -13.27 0.87
CA SER A 30 -0.13 -13.86 2.21
C SER A 30 0.27 -15.33 2.15
N ALA A 31 -0.32 -16.12 1.25
CA ALA A 31 0.08 -17.52 1.05
C ALA A 31 1.53 -17.62 0.55
N ALA A 32 1.90 -16.85 -0.47
CA ALA A 32 3.26 -16.83 -0.99
C ALA A 32 4.28 -16.38 0.07
N LEU A 33 3.99 -15.28 0.78
CA LEU A 33 4.89 -14.75 1.82
C LEU A 33 5.15 -15.76 2.94
N LYS A 34 4.16 -16.58 3.33
CA LYS A 34 4.36 -17.67 4.29
C LYS A 34 5.31 -18.75 3.77
N THR A 35 5.17 -19.14 2.49
CA THR A 35 6.04 -20.16 1.88
C THR A 35 7.50 -19.71 1.79
N TYR A 36 7.74 -18.42 1.55
CA TYR A 36 9.07 -17.86 1.32
C TYR A 36 9.71 -17.19 2.55
N ASP A 37 9.09 -17.28 3.74
CA ASP A 37 9.44 -16.47 4.92
C ASP A 37 9.65 -14.99 4.56
N GLY A 38 8.72 -14.48 3.75
CA GLY A 38 8.80 -13.19 3.10
C GLY A 38 8.40 -12.00 3.98
N LEU A 39 8.60 -10.80 3.45
CA LEU A 39 8.20 -9.54 4.07
C LEU A 39 7.22 -8.80 3.16
N TRP A 40 6.14 -8.30 3.73
CA TRP A 40 5.25 -7.36 3.05
C TRP A 40 5.50 -5.93 3.55
N PHE A 41 6.04 -5.08 2.69
CA PHE A 41 6.25 -3.67 2.94
C PHE A 41 5.15 -2.79 2.32
N GLY A 42 4.74 -1.75 3.04
CA GLY A 42 3.83 -0.73 2.51
C GLY A 42 3.18 0.15 3.57
N TRP A 43 2.23 0.97 3.12
CA TRP A 43 1.47 1.86 4.00
C TRP A 43 0.54 1.07 4.94
N SER A 44 0.48 1.48 6.21
CA SER A 44 -0.40 0.88 7.21
C SER A 44 -1.89 1.20 6.98
N GLY A 45 -2.18 2.33 6.34
CA GLY A 45 -3.50 2.96 6.28
C GLY A 45 -3.70 4.13 7.26
N GLU A 46 -2.72 4.39 8.13
CA GLU A 46 -2.74 5.48 9.12
C GLU A 46 -1.89 6.67 8.65
N THR A 47 -2.18 7.85 9.21
CA THR A 47 -1.42 9.08 8.95
C THR A 47 -0.48 9.42 10.09
N VAL A 48 0.63 10.09 9.77
CA VAL A 48 1.55 10.69 10.74
C VAL A 48 1.65 12.20 10.52
N GLU A 49 2.00 12.97 11.57
CA GLU A 49 2.23 14.42 11.45
C GLU A 49 3.50 14.74 10.66
N HIS A 50 4.58 14.01 10.93
CA HIS A 50 5.86 14.15 10.26
C HIS A 50 6.44 12.78 9.91
N PHE A 51 6.79 12.59 8.63
CA PHE A 51 7.40 11.36 8.16
C PHE A 51 8.86 11.29 8.65
N THR A 52 9.17 10.25 9.43
CA THR A 52 10.50 10.02 9.99
C THR A 52 11.28 8.92 9.28
N GLY A 53 10.64 8.18 8.37
CA GLY A 53 11.20 6.97 7.77
C GLY A 53 11.22 5.75 8.71
N GLU A 54 10.64 5.87 9.91
CA GLU A 54 10.56 4.76 10.85
C GLU A 54 9.62 3.67 10.33
N LEU A 55 10.06 2.41 10.48
CA LEU A 55 9.30 1.23 10.11
C LEU A 55 8.71 0.58 11.34
N LYS A 56 7.40 0.32 11.30
CA LYS A 56 6.74 -0.54 12.27
C LYS A 56 6.70 -1.98 11.77
N MET A 57 7.39 -2.86 12.49
CA MET A 57 7.41 -4.29 12.19
C MET A 57 6.30 -5.01 12.96
N GLU A 58 5.50 -5.83 12.27
CA GLU A 58 4.44 -6.64 12.90
C GLU A 58 4.41 -8.06 12.29
N ASP A 59 3.85 -9.02 13.02
CA ASP A 59 3.39 -10.29 12.45
C ASP A 59 1.86 -10.24 12.32
N ARG A 60 1.35 -10.48 11.11
CA ARG A 60 -0.08 -10.54 10.80
C ARG A 60 -0.44 -11.93 10.31
N ALA A 61 -0.96 -12.75 11.22
CA ALA A 61 -1.37 -14.13 10.96
C ALA A 61 -0.27 -14.98 10.29
N GLY A 62 0.98 -14.84 10.73
CA GLY A 62 2.16 -15.56 10.20
C GLY A 62 2.79 -14.91 8.98
N VAL A 63 2.45 -13.65 8.66
CA VAL A 63 3.12 -12.84 7.63
C VAL A 63 3.86 -11.70 8.32
N LYS A 64 5.18 -11.62 8.11
CA LYS A 64 5.98 -10.47 8.54
C LYS A 64 5.61 -9.26 7.68
N VAL A 65 5.24 -8.16 8.33
CA VAL A 65 4.95 -6.90 7.65
C VAL A 65 5.85 -5.78 8.17
N ALA A 66 6.26 -4.89 7.27
CA ALA A 66 6.98 -3.66 7.55
C ALA A 66 6.12 -2.49 7.09
N LEU A 67 5.69 -1.65 8.02
CA LEU A 67 4.70 -0.61 7.77
C LEU A 67 5.32 0.77 7.90
N VAL A 68 4.90 1.67 7.01
CA VAL A 68 5.09 3.11 7.13
C VAL A 68 3.74 3.79 7.25
N ASP A 69 3.72 4.95 7.89
CA ASP A 69 2.60 5.88 7.90
C ASP A 69 2.95 7.07 7.02
N LEU A 70 1.95 7.63 6.36
CA LEU A 70 2.13 8.74 5.42
C LEU A 70 1.66 10.05 6.05
N GLU A 71 2.27 11.16 5.67
CA GLU A 71 1.72 12.46 6.02
C GLU A 71 0.37 12.67 5.32
N ALA A 72 -0.51 13.49 5.90
CA ALA A 72 -1.83 13.75 5.31
C ALA A 72 -1.74 14.28 3.87
N GLN A 73 -0.74 15.12 3.58
CA GLN A 73 -0.47 15.63 2.24
C GLN A 73 -0.17 14.49 1.25
N ASP A 74 0.67 13.53 1.64
CA ASP A 74 1.00 12.40 0.78
C ASP A 74 -0.21 11.48 0.59
N VAL A 75 -1.03 11.24 1.62
CA VAL A 75 -2.28 10.50 1.44
C VAL A 75 -3.18 11.17 0.40
N ASP A 76 -3.28 12.50 0.43
CA ASP A 76 -4.14 13.24 -0.49
C ASP A 76 -3.57 13.35 -1.90
N GLU A 77 -2.29 13.64 -2.06
CA GLU A 77 -1.68 13.82 -3.38
C GLU A 77 -1.35 12.48 -4.06
N TYR A 78 -0.79 11.52 -3.32
CA TYR A 78 -0.38 10.23 -3.85
C TYR A 78 -1.54 9.21 -3.90
N TYR A 79 -2.16 8.90 -2.76
CA TYR A 79 -3.16 7.83 -2.70
C TYR A 79 -4.52 8.27 -3.24
N ASN A 80 -5.10 9.34 -2.69
CA ASN A 80 -6.41 9.83 -3.11
C ASN A 80 -6.34 10.54 -4.47
N GLY A 81 -5.28 11.31 -4.72
CA GLY A 81 -5.03 12.09 -5.93
C GLY A 81 -4.60 11.20 -7.08
N TYR A 82 -3.30 11.05 -7.27
CA TYR A 82 -2.76 10.44 -8.47
C TYR A 82 -3.20 8.99 -8.65
N ALA A 83 -3.08 8.15 -7.60
CA ALA A 83 -3.43 6.75 -7.73
C ALA A 83 -4.94 6.54 -8.00
N ASN A 84 -5.82 7.17 -7.21
CA ASN A 84 -7.25 6.86 -7.25
C ASN A 84 -8.12 7.83 -8.08
N LYS A 85 -7.74 9.11 -8.24
CA LYS A 85 -8.45 10.06 -9.11
C LYS A 85 -7.82 10.18 -10.51
N THR A 86 -6.55 9.80 -10.69
CA THR A 86 -5.90 9.83 -12.01
C THR A 86 -5.76 8.43 -12.62
N LEU A 87 -4.90 7.58 -12.04
CA LEU A 87 -4.52 6.29 -12.65
C LEU A 87 -5.67 5.28 -12.66
N TRP A 88 -6.39 5.14 -11.54
CA TRP A 88 -7.49 4.20 -11.43
C TRP A 88 -8.55 4.39 -12.51
N PRO A 89 -9.23 5.55 -12.64
CA PRO A 89 -10.24 5.74 -13.69
C PRO A 89 -9.64 5.63 -15.10
N LEU A 90 -8.41 6.13 -15.32
CA LEU A 90 -7.73 6.02 -16.60
C LEU A 90 -7.55 4.55 -17.03
N PHE A 91 -7.06 3.70 -16.13
CA PHE A 91 -6.84 2.27 -16.39
C PHE A 91 -8.14 1.45 -16.42
N HIS A 92 -9.26 2.05 -16.01
CA HIS A 92 -10.61 1.48 -16.14
C HIS A 92 -11.41 2.12 -17.28
N HIS A 93 -10.75 2.82 -18.22
CA HIS A 93 -11.38 3.48 -19.37
C HIS A 93 -12.47 4.50 -19.01
N ARG A 94 -12.42 5.04 -17.79
CA ARG A 94 -13.32 6.09 -17.27
C ARG A 94 -12.62 7.44 -17.31
N VAL A 95 -12.22 7.85 -18.52
CA VAL A 95 -11.53 9.14 -18.74
C VAL A 95 -12.38 10.32 -18.24
N ASP A 96 -13.70 10.18 -18.27
CA ASP A 96 -14.68 11.13 -17.73
C ASP A 96 -14.56 11.36 -16.22
N LEU A 97 -14.00 10.40 -15.47
CA LEU A 97 -13.76 10.50 -14.02
C LEU A 97 -12.31 10.84 -13.67
N THR A 98 -11.44 11.00 -14.67
CA THR A 98 -10.01 11.25 -14.45
C THR A 98 -9.80 12.71 -14.08
N ALA A 99 -9.23 12.95 -12.90
CA ALA A 99 -8.75 14.26 -12.48
C ALA A 99 -7.22 14.29 -12.54
N TYR A 100 -6.65 15.35 -13.10
CA TYR A 100 -5.21 15.58 -13.13
C TYR A 100 -4.89 16.95 -12.53
N GLU A 101 -4.03 16.93 -11.53
CA GLU A 101 -3.45 18.12 -10.91
C GLU A 101 -1.94 17.93 -10.83
N ARG A 102 -1.17 19.02 -11.01
CA ARG A 102 0.30 18.94 -10.96
C ARG A 102 0.78 18.43 -9.60
N SER A 103 0.15 18.88 -8.51
CA SER A 103 0.41 18.45 -7.14
C SER A 103 0.25 16.93 -6.96
N TYR A 104 -0.72 16.30 -7.64
CA TYR A 104 -0.89 14.85 -7.58
C TYR A 104 0.31 14.12 -8.20
N GLY A 105 0.79 14.58 -9.36
CA GLY A 105 1.98 13.99 -9.99
C GLY A 105 3.24 14.16 -9.13
N GLU A 106 3.45 15.37 -8.61
CA GLU A 106 4.59 15.69 -7.72
C GLU A 106 4.54 14.88 -6.42
N GLY A 107 3.36 14.77 -5.79
CA GLY A 107 3.18 13.94 -4.59
C GLY A 107 3.38 12.46 -4.89
N TYR A 108 2.91 11.97 -6.04
CA TYR A 108 3.14 10.59 -6.45
C TYR A 108 4.62 10.26 -6.61
N GLU A 109 5.39 11.11 -7.28
CA GLU A 109 6.83 10.93 -7.43
C GLU A 109 7.55 11.03 -6.09
N ARG A 110 7.22 12.03 -5.27
CA ARG A 110 7.83 12.24 -3.94
C ARG A 110 7.62 11.05 -3.01
N THR A 111 6.42 10.47 -2.96
CA THR A 111 6.13 9.33 -2.08
C THR A 111 6.81 8.02 -2.53
N ASN A 112 7.18 7.88 -3.82
CA ASN A 112 7.80 6.65 -4.34
C ASN A 112 9.34 6.72 -4.49
N ALA A 113 9.94 7.89 -4.40
CA ALA A 113 11.39 8.09 -4.52
C ALA A 113 12.17 7.51 -3.32
#